data_AF-A0A539CYL1-F1
#
_entry.id   AF-A0A539CYL1-F1
#
_cell.length_a   1.000
_cell.length_b   1.000
_cell.length_c   1.000
_cell.angle_alpha   90.00
_cell.angle_beta   90.00
_cell.angle_gamma   90.00
#
_symmetry.space_group_name_H-M   'P 1'
#
loop_
_entity.id
_entity.type
_entity.pdbx_description
1 polymer ?
#
loop_
_entity_poly.entity_id
_entity_poly.type
_entity_poly.pdbx_seq_one_letter_code
_entity_poly.pdbx_strand_id
1 'polypeptide(L)'
;MKTHETVLSFRKVTLGSNRKFGFAFSALFMILGLWPLFRHAGSPRWSMIIISLSLLTVALLFPRLLTPLNRGWFKLGIALNRIVNPVVMGILFFGAVVPLGWYLRKRGEDLLRLKMRPDATTYWIERHPPGPVRGTLTKQY
;
A
#
# COMPACT_ATOMS: atom_id res chain seq x y z
N MET A 1 15.60 29.24 -8.87
CA MET A 1 14.43 28.91 -9.69
C MET A 1 13.56 27.93 -8.90
N LYS A 2 12.46 28.39 -8.29
CA LYS A 2 11.49 27.53 -7.57
C LYS A 2 10.43 27.13 -8.58
N THR A 3 10.45 25.89 -9.07
CA THR A 3 9.36 25.32 -9.84
C THR A 3 8.23 24.89 -8.90
N HIS A 4 6.97 25.08 -9.31
CA HIS A 4 5.78 24.70 -8.52
C HIS A 4 5.62 23.17 -8.35
N GLU A 5 6.40 22.38 -9.10
CA GLU A 5 6.37 20.93 -9.04
C GLU A 5 7.41 20.40 -8.05
N THR A 6 6.93 19.66 -7.05
CA THR A 6 7.79 18.97 -6.07
C THR A 6 8.29 17.66 -6.68
N VAL A 7 9.21 17.76 -7.65
CA VAL A 7 9.67 16.64 -8.50
C VAL A 7 10.40 15.55 -7.72
N LEU A 8 10.86 15.84 -6.49
CA LEU A 8 11.57 14.91 -5.62
C LEU A 8 10.91 14.81 -4.24
N SER A 9 9.63 14.43 -4.19
CA SER A 9 9.02 13.95 -2.94
C SER A 9 9.54 12.54 -2.62
N PHE A 10 10.83 12.41 -2.30
CA PHE A 10 11.36 11.23 -1.63
C PHE A 10 10.83 11.24 -0.20
N ARG A 11 9.61 10.75 0.00
CA ARG A 11 9.03 10.62 1.32
C ARG A 11 9.91 9.67 2.13
N LYS A 12 10.72 10.24 3.02
CA LYS A 12 11.60 9.46 3.89
C LYS A 12 10.74 8.48 4.67
N VAL A 13 11.01 7.19 4.50
CA VAL A 13 10.35 6.12 5.25
C VAL A 13 10.81 6.24 6.70
N THR A 14 9.99 6.90 7.51
CA THR A 14 10.29 7.14 8.93
C THR A 14 9.99 5.89 9.75
N LEU A 15 10.83 5.62 10.74
CA LEU A 15 10.58 4.56 11.69
C LEU A 15 9.27 4.85 12.44
N GLY A 16 8.41 3.84 12.56
CA GLY A 16 7.20 3.94 13.38
C GLY A 16 7.54 4.25 14.86
N SER A 17 6.64 4.94 15.56
CA SER A 17 6.83 5.27 16.98
C SER A 17 6.93 3.99 17.82
N ASN A 18 7.98 3.89 18.66
CA ASN A 18 8.21 2.74 19.55
C ASN A 18 7.01 2.45 20.48
N ARG A 19 6.25 3.49 20.88
CA ARG A 19 5.05 3.33 21.71
C ARG A 19 3.95 2.60 20.96
N LYS A 20 3.72 2.95 19.69
CA LYS A 20 2.72 2.28 18.83
C LYS A 20 3.08 0.83 18.61
N PHE A 21 4.38 0.54 18.40
CA PHE A 21 4.89 -0.82 18.33
C PHE A 21 4.59 -1.61 19.62
N GLY A 22 4.94 -1.05 20.79
CA GLY A 22 4.67 -1.69 22.09
C GLY A 22 3.18 -1.97 22.34
N PHE A 23 2.31 -1.01 22.04
CA PHE A 23 0.86 -1.20 22.16
C PHE A 23 0.32 -2.27 21.21
N ALA A 24 0.77 -2.31 19.96
CA ALA A 24 0.33 -3.31 18.99
C ALA A 24 0.71 -4.73 19.44
N PHE A 25 1.94 -4.93 19.93
CA PHE A 25 2.39 -6.25 20.41
C PHE A 25 1.73 -6.64 21.74
N SER A 26 1.54 -5.70 22.66
CA SER A 26 0.77 -5.97 23.89
C SER A 26 -0.66 -6.39 23.56
N ALA A 27 -1.35 -5.65 22.69
CA ALA A 27 -2.70 -6.03 22.25
C ALA A 27 -2.73 -7.41 21.59
N LEU A 28 -1.76 -7.72 20.74
CA LEU A 28 -1.64 -9.04 20.10
C LEU A 28 -1.48 -10.16 21.13
N PHE A 29 -0.55 -10.04 22.07
CA PHE A 29 -0.33 -11.05 23.11
C PHE A 29 -1.50 -11.16 24.08
N MET A 30 -2.20 -10.04 24.35
CA MET A 30 -3.41 -10.05 25.17
C MET A 30 -4.53 -10.85 24.50
N ILE A 31 -4.77 -10.62 23.20
CA ILE A 31 -5.76 -11.37 22.44
C ILE A 31 -5.38 -12.85 22.41
N LEU A 32 -4.12 -13.20 22.14
CA LEU A 32 -3.66 -14.59 22.12
C LEU A 32 -3.73 -15.27 23.50
N GLY A 33 -3.52 -14.51 24.58
CA GLY A 33 -3.62 -15.00 25.95
C GLY A 33 -5.06 -15.28 26.39
N LEU A 34 -6.00 -14.45 25.93
CA LEU A 34 -7.44 -14.57 26.19
C LEU A 34 -8.17 -15.46 25.18
N TRP A 35 -7.60 -15.71 24.00
CA TRP A 35 -8.18 -16.57 22.96
C TRP A 35 -8.71 -17.93 23.45
N PRO A 36 -8.01 -18.66 24.36
CA PRO A 36 -8.49 -19.95 24.87
C PRO A 36 -9.81 -19.85 25.64
N LEU A 37 -10.11 -18.70 26.26
CA LEU A 37 -11.35 -18.48 27.02
C LEU A 37 -12.58 -18.48 26.11
N PHE A 38 -12.46 -17.95 24.89
CA PHE A 38 -13.57 -17.86 23.95
C PHE A 38 -13.90 -19.20 23.27
N ARG A 39 -12.95 -20.14 23.27
CA ARG A 39 -13.09 -21.46 22.62
C ARG A 39 -13.57 -22.57 23.57
N HIS A 40 -13.96 -22.26 24.80
CA HIS A 40 -14.27 -23.25 25.85
C HIS A 40 -13.11 -24.25 26.08
N ALA A 41 -11.87 -23.83 25.81
CA ALA A 41 -10.68 -24.69 25.74
C ALA A 41 -9.79 -24.62 27.01
N GLY A 42 -10.34 -24.20 28.14
CA GLY A 42 -9.67 -24.23 29.44
C GLY A 42 -9.01 -22.91 29.88
N SER A 43 -8.00 -23.04 30.76
CA SER A 43 -7.35 -21.94 31.50
C SER A 43 -6.70 -20.90 30.57
N PRO A 44 -6.75 -19.59 30.90
CA PRO A 44 -6.01 -18.58 30.17
C PRO A 44 -4.52 -18.93 30.08
N ARG A 45 -3.88 -18.54 28.98
CA ARG A 45 -2.42 -18.62 28.88
C ARG A 45 -1.83 -17.48 29.70
N TRP A 46 -1.75 -17.68 31.02
CA TRP A 46 -1.20 -16.71 31.96
C TRP A 46 0.18 -16.19 31.56
N SER A 47 1.02 -17.05 30.98
CA SER A 47 2.32 -16.66 30.41
C SER A 47 2.21 -15.57 29.34
N MET A 48 1.24 -15.68 28.41
CA MET A 48 1.02 -14.68 27.37
C MET A 48 0.44 -13.37 27.91
N ILE A 49 -0.40 -13.45 28.94
CA ILE A 49 -0.95 -12.27 29.62
C ILE A 49 0.15 -11.52 30.37
N ILE A 50 1.03 -12.23 31.09
CA ILE A 50 2.18 -11.64 31.79
C ILE A 50 3.12 -10.96 30.78
N ILE A 51 3.42 -11.63 29.66
CA ILE A 51 4.24 -11.06 28.58
C ILE A 51 3.57 -9.79 28.02
N SER A 52 2.27 -9.82 27.75
CA SER A 52 1.52 -8.66 27.27
C SER A 52 1.62 -7.47 28.24
N LEU A 53 1.40 -7.70 29.53
CA LEU A 53 1.43 -6.66 30.55
C LEU A 53 2.85 -6.11 30.74
N SER A 54 3.87 -6.96 30.69
CA SER A 54 5.27 -6.53 30.74
C SER A 54 5.63 -5.64 29.55
N LEU A 55 5.21 -6.01 28.32
CA LEU A 55 5.41 -5.18 27.14
C LEU A 55 4.67 -3.84 27.24
N LEU A 56 3.46 -3.83 27.78
CA LEU A 56 2.67 -2.62 27.99
C LEU A 56 3.38 -1.66 28.95
N THR A 57 3.85 -2.18 30.08
CA THR A 57 4.59 -1.41 31.09
C THR A 57 5.88 -0.85 30.51
N VAL A 58 6.64 -1.65 29.75
CA VAL A 58 7.85 -1.18 29.06
C VAL A 58 7.54 -0.13 27.99
N ALA A 59 6.42 -0.27 27.27
CA ALA A 59 6.00 0.71 26.25
C ALA A 59 5.63 2.08 26.86
N LEU A 60 5.06 2.08 28.08
CA LEU A 60 4.68 3.28 28.81
C LEU A 60 5.89 3.95 29.49
N LEU A 61 6.68 3.19 30.24
CA LEU A 61 7.76 3.71 31.08
C LEU A 61 9.07 3.90 30.31
N PHE A 62 9.46 2.94 29.47
CA PHE A 62 10.76 2.92 28.80
C PHE A 62 10.67 2.53 27.31
N PRO A 63 9.98 3.33 26.46
CA PRO A 63 9.83 3.03 25.03
C PRO A 63 11.16 3.00 24.26
N ARG A 64 12.25 3.48 24.85
CA ARG A 64 13.60 3.42 24.26
C ARG A 64 14.17 1.99 24.23
N LEU A 65 13.81 1.13 25.18
CA LEU A 65 14.24 -0.28 25.18
C LEU A 65 13.63 -1.08 24.02
N LEU A 66 12.46 -0.67 23.53
CA LEU A 66 11.78 -1.29 22.38
C LEU A 66 12.35 -0.84 21.03
N THR A 67 13.32 0.09 21.00
CA THR A 67 13.90 0.62 19.76
C THR A 67 14.58 -0.43 18.86
N PRO A 68 15.50 -1.29 19.35
CA PRO A 68 16.13 -2.30 18.50
C PRO A 68 15.11 -3.31 17.95
N LEU A 69 14.13 -3.70 18.77
CA LEU A 69 13.07 -4.61 18.36
C LEU A 69 12.15 -3.99 17.30
N ASN A 70 11.73 -2.74 17.49
CA ASN A 70 10.95 -1.99 16.51
C ASN A 70 11.71 -1.82 15.18
N ARG A 71 13.02 -1.57 15.22
CA ARG A 71 13.85 -1.52 14.01
C ARG A 71 13.91 -2.87 13.28
N GLY A 72 14.07 -3.98 14.01
CA GLY A 72 14.05 -5.31 13.43
C GLY A 72 12.71 -5.62 12.76
N TRP A 73 11.62 -5.40 13.48
CA TRP A 73 10.27 -5.56 12.96
C TRP A 73 9.99 -4.69 11.73
N PHE A 74 10.45 -3.43 11.76
CA PHE A 74 10.29 -2.51 10.64
C PHE A 74 11.02 -2.99 9.38
N LYS A 75 12.25 -3.49 9.51
CA LYS A 75 13.00 -4.08 8.40
C LYS A 75 12.29 -5.31 7.84
N LEU A 76 11.76 -6.17 8.70
CA LEU A 76 10.94 -7.31 8.27
C LEU A 76 9.69 -6.85 7.51
N GLY A 77 9.01 -5.81 8.00
CA GLY A 77 7.86 -5.22 7.32
C GLY A 77 8.20 -4.69 5.92
N ILE A 78 9.35 -4.03 5.76
CA ILE A 78 9.83 -3.57 4.45
C ILE A 78 10.15 -4.75 3.53
N ALA A 79 10.85 -5.77 4.05
CA ALA A 79 11.19 -6.96 3.28
C ALA A 79 9.93 -7.71 2.81
N LEU A 80 8.93 -7.84 3.69
CA LEU A 80 7.64 -8.42 3.37
C LEU A 80 6.90 -7.58 2.33
N ASN A 81 6.91 -6.25 2.46
CA ASN A 81 6.27 -5.36 1.49
C ASN A 81 6.86 -5.52 0.09
N ARG A 82 8.18 -5.79 -0.04
CA ARG A 82 8.81 -6.09 -1.33
C ARG A 82 8.21 -7.32 -2.03
N ILE A 83 7.67 -8.28 -1.28
CA ILE A 83 7.01 -9.48 -1.81
C ILE A 83 5.51 -9.23 -2.01
N VAL A 84 4.86 -8.64 -1.00
CA VAL A 84 3.40 -8.38 -1.01
C VAL A 84 3.04 -7.41 -2.13
N ASN A 85 3.85 -6.38 -2.39
CA ASN A 85 3.52 -5.38 -3.41
C ASN A 85 3.43 -6.00 -4.83
N PRO A 86 4.43 -6.75 -5.34
CA PRO A 86 4.30 -7.50 -6.59
C PRO A 86 3.15 -8.51 -6.59
N VAL A 87 2.91 -9.22 -5.49
CA VAL A 87 1.84 -10.21 -5.40
C VAL A 87 0.47 -9.54 -5.54
N VAL A 88 0.22 -8.46 -4.81
CA VAL A 88 -1.03 -7.69 -4.91
C VAL A 88 -1.20 -7.10 -6.31
N MET A 89 -0.13 -6.53 -6.88
CA MET A 89 -0.16 -6.03 -8.27
C MET A 89 -0.44 -7.15 -9.28
N GLY A 90 0.12 -8.34 -9.07
CA GLY A 90 -0.16 -9.53 -9.87
C GLY A 90 -1.62 -9.95 -9.76
N ILE A 91 -2.17 -10.02 -8.55
CA ILE A 91 -3.60 -10.34 -8.33
C ILE A 91 -4.50 -9.31 -9.02
N LEU A 92 -4.21 -8.01 -8.91
CA LEU A 92 -4.98 -6.97 -9.60
C LEU A 92 -4.88 -7.09 -11.11
N PHE A 93 -3.68 -7.36 -11.63
CA PHE A 93 -3.47 -7.52 -13.07
C PHE A 93 -4.21 -8.74 -13.61
N PHE A 94 -3.98 -9.92 -13.04
CA PHE A 94 -4.61 -11.17 -13.51
C PHE A 94 -6.08 -11.30 -13.12
N GLY A 95 -6.51 -10.66 -12.02
CA GLY A 95 -7.89 -10.73 -11.52
C GLY A 95 -8.82 -9.66 -12.08
N ALA A 96 -8.30 -8.49 -12.47
CA ALA A 96 -9.13 -7.41 -13.03
C ALA A 96 -8.71 -7.03 -14.45
N VAL A 97 -7.44 -6.70 -14.67
CA VAL A 97 -6.99 -6.15 -15.96
C VAL A 97 -7.06 -7.18 -17.09
N VAL A 98 -6.54 -8.38 -16.87
CA VAL A 98 -6.54 -9.48 -17.85
C VAL A 98 -7.96 -9.91 -18.24
N PRO A 99 -8.89 -10.21 -17.31
CA PRO A 99 -10.25 -10.59 -17.70
C PRO A 99 -10.99 -9.45 -18.39
N LEU A 100 -10.77 -8.19 -17.98
CA LEU A 100 -11.32 -7.04 -18.68
C LEU A 100 -10.80 -6.94 -20.12
N GLY A 101 -9.49 -7.09 -20.33
CA GLY A 101 -8.89 -7.11 -21.65
C GLY A 101 -9.39 -8.26 -22.53
N TRP A 102 -9.56 -9.45 -21.94
CA TRP A 102 -10.12 -10.61 -22.64
C TRP A 102 -11.59 -10.38 -23.02
N TYR A 103 -12.38 -9.78 -22.14
CA TYR A 103 -13.76 -9.39 -22.40
C TYR A 103 -13.87 -8.38 -23.55
N LEU A 104 -13.06 -7.32 -23.54
CA LEU A 104 -13.03 -6.32 -24.62
C LEU A 104 -12.59 -6.94 -25.94
N ARG A 105 -11.59 -7.83 -25.93
CA ARG A 105 -11.12 -8.54 -27.13
C ARG A 105 -12.22 -9.45 -27.71
N LYS A 106 -13.02 -10.11 -26.87
CA LYS A 106 -14.20 -10.88 -27.32
C LYS A 106 -15.28 -10.00 -27.93
N ARG A 107 -15.48 -8.77 -27.41
CA ARG A 107 -16.38 -7.78 -28.02
C ARG A 107 -15.84 -7.14 -29.30
N GLY A 108 -14.57 -7.39 -29.64
CA GLY A 108 -13.91 -6.77 -30.78
C GLY A 108 -13.60 -5.28 -30.57
N GLU A 109 -13.76 -4.76 -29.35
CA GLU A 109 -13.51 -3.37 -29.02
C GLU A 109 -11.99 -3.13 -28.89
N ASP A 110 -11.45 -2.34 -29.82
CA ASP A 110 -10.06 -1.89 -29.78
C ASP A 110 -9.97 -0.48 -29.20
N LEU A 111 -10.13 -0.36 -27.88
CA LEU A 111 -10.09 0.93 -27.17
C LEU A 111 -8.76 1.67 -27.36
N LEU A 112 -7.67 0.92 -27.50
CA LEU A 112 -6.32 1.46 -27.66
C LEU A 112 -5.95 1.68 -29.14
N ARG A 113 -6.83 1.32 -30.09
CA ARG A 113 -6.60 1.41 -31.54
C ARG A 113 -5.25 0.78 -31.95
N LEU A 114 -4.92 -0.36 -31.35
CA LEU A 114 -3.66 -1.06 -31.54
C LEU A 114 -3.54 -1.72 -32.92
N LYS A 115 -4.67 -1.99 -33.60
CA LYS A 115 -4.64 -2.56 -34.95
C LYS A 115 -4.14 -1.52 -35.96
N MET A 116 -3.02 -1.83 -36.62
CA MET A 116 -2.56 -1.05 -37.78
C MET A 116 -3.57 -1.17 -38.91
N ARG A 117 -3.96 -0.03 -39.47
CA ARG A 117 -4.80 0.10 -40.66
C ARG A 117 -3.92 0.55 -41.83
N PRO A 118 -3.55 -0.35 -42.76
CA PRO A 118 -2.70 -0.01 -43.91
C PRO A 118 -3.34 1.04 -44.82
N ASP A 119 -4.67 1.06 -44.86
CA ASP A 119 -5.48 1.88 -45.77
C ASP A 119 -5.81 3.26 -45.17
N ALA A 120 -5.35 3.54 -43.95
CA ALA A 120 -5.62 4.81 -43.27
C ALA A 120 -4.73 5.93 -43.81
N THR A 121 -5.34 7.02 -44.27
CA THR A 121 -4.63 8.23 -44.73
C THR A 121 -3.89 8.94 -43.60
N THR A 122 -4.42 8.88 -42.37
CA THR A 122 -3.76 9.40 -41.16
C THR A 122 -4.30 8.71 -39.91
N TYR A 123 -3.44 8.51 -38.90
CA TYR A 123 -3.83 8.03 -37.57
C TYR A 123 -4.22 9.19 -36.62
N TRP A 124 -4.12 10.45 -37.09
CA TRP A 124 -4.43 11.62 -36.29
C TRP A 124 -5.91 11.64 -35.91
N ILE A 125 -6.19 11.80 -34.61
CA ILE A 125 -7.55 11.91 -34.09
C ILE A 125 -7.90 13.39 -34.01
N GLU A 126 -8.71 13.87 -34.95
CA GLU A 126 -9.24 15.24 -34.90
C GLU A 126 -10.12 15.42 -33.66
N ARG A 127 -9.88 16.53 -32.94
CA ARG A 127 -10.63 16.85 -31.72
C ARG A 127 -11.80 17.76 -32.06
N HIS A 128 -13.01 17.31 -31.71
CA HIS A 128 -14.22 18.12 -31.77
C HIS A 128 -14.87 18.18 -30.38
N PRO A 129 -15.08 19.39 -29.81
CA PRO A 129 -14.72 20.70 -30.35
C PRO A 129 -13.20 20.93 -30.39
N PRO A 130 -12.70 21.84 -31.26
CA PRO A 130 -11.29 22.21 -31.27
C PRO A 130 -10.86 22.70 -29.89
N GLY A 131 -9.62 22.38 -29.51
CA GLY A 131 -9.04 22.79 -28.23
C GLY A 131 -9.11 24.32 -28.04
N PRO A 132 -9.02 24.81 -26.80
CA PRO A 132 -9.14 26.24 -26.52
C PRO A 132 -8.12 27.05 -27.33
N VAL A 133 -8.54 28.23 -27.79
CA VAL A 133 -7.78 29.08 -28.70
C VAL A 133 -6.37 29.33 -28.13
N ARG A 134 -5.35 29.27 -29.01
CA ARG A 134 -3.95 29.54 -28.62
C ARG A 134 -3.88 30.90 -27.92
N GLY A 135 -3.32 30.94 -26.70
CA GLY A 135 -3.25 32.15 -25.86
C GLY A 135 -4.26 32.22 -24.70
N THR A 136 -5.19 31.28 -24.59
CA THR A 136 -6.11 31.17 -23.43
C THR A 136 -5.43 30.70 -22.13
N LEU A 137 -4.22 30.16 -22.22
CA LEU A 137 -3.44 29.75 -21.05
C LEU A 137 -2.76 30.99 -20.44
N THR A 138 -3.50 31.76 -19.66
CA THR A 138 -3.04 33.03 -19.06
C THR A 138 -2.01 32.85 -17.94
N LYS A 139 -1.79 31.62 -17.47
CA LYS A 139 -0.83 31.27 -16.41
C LYS A 139 -0.06 30.00 -16.78
N GLN A 140 0.98 30.15 -17.59
CA GLN A 140 1.88 29.03 -17.94
C GLN A 140 3.21 29.04 -17.16
N TYR A 141 3.32 29.86 -16.10
CA TYR A 141 4.51 29.95 -15.26
C TYR A 141 4.10 30.19 -13.81
#